data_AF-A0A2N5GD50-F1
#
_entry.id   AF-A0A2N5GD50-F1
#
_cell.length_a   1.000
_cell.length_b   1.000
_cell.length_c   1.000
_cell.angle_alpha   90.00
_cell.angle_beta   90.00
_cell.angle_gamma   90.00
#
_symmetry.space_group_name_H-M   'P 1'
#
loop_
_entity.id
_entity.type
_entity.pdbx_description
1 polymer ?
#
loop_
_entity_poly.entity_id
_entity_poly.type
_entity_poly.pdbx_seq_one_letter_code
_entity_poly.pdbx_strand_id
1 'polypeptide(L)' 'MEFFLKAKDNAFPCEVTIDEDNGRYTIRKSDSSGEVFNSAEELAAWILNNWGSDDFTDKEQFESMLKEIQRYLPLIH' A
#
# COMPACT_ATOMS: atom_id res chain seq x y z
N MET A 1 -4.43 5.62 8.66
CA MET A 1 -5.16 4.69 7.78
C MET A 1 -4.40 3.39 7.68
N GLU A 2 -5.10 2.26 7.76
CA GLU A 2 -4.51 0.94 7.63
C GLU A 2 -5.29 0.15 6.59
N PHE A 3 -4.60 -0.40 5.61
CA PHE A 3 -5.18 -1.18 4.54
C PHE A 3 -4.61 -2.59 4.58
N PHE A 4 -5.47 -3.57 4.34
CA PHE A 4 -5.10 -4.98 4.28
C PHE A 4 -5.46 -5.49 2.89
N LEU A 5 -4.49 -6.05 2.19
CA LEU A 5 -4.65 -6.56 0.83
C LEU A 5 -4.32 -8.05 0.80
N LYS A 6 -5.22 -8.87 0.26
CA LYS A 6 -4.95 -10.30 0.07
C LYS A 6 -4.17 -10.56 -1.22
N ALA A 7 -2.88 -10.84 -1.09
CA ALA A 7 -2.06 -11.36 -2.18
C ALA A 7 -2.55 -12.75 -2.62
N LYS A 8 -2.37 -13.12 -3.88
CA LYS A 8 -2.68 -14.48 -4.38
C LYS A 8 -1.65 -15.51 -3.93
N ASP A 9 -0.40 -15.07 -3.80
CA ASP A 9 0.75 -15.97 -3.77
C ASP A 9 1.07 -16.53 -2.37
N ASN A 10 0.61 -15.88 -1.30
CA ASN A 10 1.01 -16.26 0.06
C ASN A 10 -0.12 -16.25 1.10
N ALA A 11 0.10 -16.97 2.21
CA ALA A 11 -0.85 -17.10 3.31
C ALA A 11 -1.10 -15.79 4.10
N PHE A 12 -0.22 -14.79 3.96
CA PHE A 12 -0.27 -13.55 4.72
C PHE A 12 -0.75 -12.36 3.88
N PRO A 13 -1.70 -11.56 4.38
CA PRO A 13 -2.12 -10.33 3.70
C PRO A 13 -1.00 -9.28 3.75
N CYS A 14 -0.89 -8.49 2.68
CA CYS A 14 -0.08 -7.29 2.68
C CYS A 14 -0.79 -6.21 3.53
N GLU A 15 -0.02 -5.47 4.31
CA GLU A 15 -0.53 -4.41 5.19
C GLU A 15 0.10 -3.09 4.78
N VAL A 16 -0.70 -2.03 4.68
CA VAL A 16 -0.23 -0.69 4.39
C VAL A 16 -0.72 0.22 5.51
N THR A 17 0.23 0.76 6.27
CA THR A 17 -0.03 1.71 7.34
C THR A 17 0.40 3.10 6.89
N ILE A 18 -0.53 4.05 7.01
CA ILE A 18 -0.33 5.48 6.73
C ILE A 18 -0.78 6.22 7.98
N ASP A 19 0.14 6.50 8.88
CA ASP A 19 -0.14 7.22 10.12
C ASP A 19 0.57 8.56 10.08
N GLU A 20 -0.16 9.62 9.79
CA GLU A 20 0.43 10.94 9.57
C GLU A 20 0.69 11.70 10.85
N ASP A 21 -0.10 11.39 11.87
CA ASP A 21 0.03 11.96 13.21
C ASP A 21 1.41 11.61 13.80
N ASN A 22 1.88 10.37 13.57
CA ASN A 22 3.23 9.93 13.92
C ASN A 22 4.22 9.93 12.75
N GLY A 23 3.82 10.35 11.55
CA GLY A 23 4.66 10.32 10.34
C GLY A 23 5.16 8.92 9.96
N ARG A 24 4.38 7.89 10.24
CA ARG A 24 4.72 6.47 10.04
C ARG A 24 4.02 5.92 8.80
N TYR A 25 4.80 5.65 7.78
CA TYR A 25 4.33 5.07 6.52
C TYR A 25 5.03 3.74 6.33
N THR A 26 4.32 2.62 6.52
CA THR A 26 4.93 1.30 6.46
C THR A 26 4.14 0.36 5.59
N ILE A 27 4.84 -0.40 4.76
CA ILE A 27 4.30 -1.50 3.98
C ILE A 27 4.83 -2.79 4.55
N ARG A 28 3.94 -3.76 4.76
CA ARG A 28 4.28 -5.14 5.07
C ARG A 28 3.87 -6.03 3.91
N LYS A 29 4.84 -6.69 3.30
CA LYS A 29 4.61 -7.65 2.20
C LYS A 29 4.27 -9.02 2.76
N SER A 30 3.64 -9.82 1.92
CA SER A 30 3.39 -11.23 2.14
C SER A 30 4.68 -12.05 2.36
N ASP A 31 5.80 -11.64 1.77
CA ASP A 31 7.12 -12.32 1.83
C ASP A 31 7.89 -12.08 3.16
N SER A 32 7.22 -11.66 4.24
CA SER A 32 7.84 -11.28 5.52
C SER A 32 8.77 -10.05 5.47
N SER A 33 8.98 -9.49 4.29
CA SER A 33 9.66 -8.21 4.07
C SER A 33 8.73 -7.04 4.34
N GLY A 34 9.26 -5.94 4.89
CA GLY A 34 8.51 -4.70 5.09
C GLY A 34 9.37 -3.49 4.76
N GLU A 35 8.74 -2.42 4.29
CA GLU A 35 9.40 -1.18 3.93
C GLU A 35 8.78 -0.02 4.69
N VAL A 36 9.62 0.94 5.07
CA VAL A 36 9.24 2.13 5.81
C VAL A 36 9.58 3.33 4.95
N PHE A 37 8.65 4.26 4.84
CA PHE A 37 8.75 5.46 4.04
C PHE A 37 8.64 6.68 4.94
N ASN A 38 9.19 7.80 4.48
CA ASN A 38 9.14 9.07 5.21
C ASN A 38 7.87 9.86 4.88
N SER A 39 7.25 9.58 3.72
CA SER A 39 6.05 10.26 3.23
C SER A 39 5.10 9.27 2.56
N ALA A 40 3.81 9.59 2.58
CA ALA A 40 2.80 8.80 1.88
C ALA A 40 3.00 8.80 0.34
N GLU A 41 3.63 9.84 -0.22
CA GLU A 41 3.97 9.91 -1.65
C GLU A 41 5.00 8.85 -2.05
N GLU A 42 6.08 8.70 -1.27
CA GLU A 42 7.09 7.66 -1.51
C GLU A 42 6.47 6.27 -1.39
N LEU A 43 5.61 6.08 -0.38
CA LEU A 43 4.86 4.84 -0.18
C LEU A 43 3.97 4.53 -1.40
N ALA A 44 3.21 5.50 -1.88
CA ALA A 44 2.31 5.33 -3.03
C ALA A 44 3.09 5.03 -4.31
N ALA A 45 4.19 5.75 -4.56
CA ALA A 45 5.06 5.52 -5.70
C ALA A 45 5.69 4.12 -5.63
N TRP A 46 6.15 3.69 -4.46
CA TRP A 46 6.69 2.35 -4.26
C TRP A 46 5.64 1.29 -4.55
N ILE A 47 4.41 1.45 -4.05
CA ILE A 47 3.28 0.55 -4.31
C ILE A 47 3.03 0.43 -5.81
N LEU A 48 2.94 1.55 -6.54
CA LEU A 48 2.68 1.53 -7.97
C LEU A 48 3.82 0.90 -8.79
N ASN A 49 5.06 0.99 -8.32
CA ASN A 49 6.22 0.41 -8.99
C ASN A 49 6.44 -1.07 -8.66
N ASN A 50 6.11 -1.51 -7.44
CA ASN A 50 6.39 -2.86 -6.96
C ASN A 50 5.17 -3.77 -6.98
N TRP A 51 3.97 -3.21 -6.79
CA TRP A 51 2.74 -3.96 -6.73
C TRP A 51 1.85 -3.68 -7.94
N GLY A 52 1.43 -4.76 -8.58
CA GLY A 52 0.43 -4.72 -9.63
C GLY A 52 -0.92 -5.24 -9.11
N SER A 53 -2.01 -4.79 -9.71
CA SER A 53 -3.35 -5.33 -9.41
C SER A 53 -3.44 -6.84 -9.67
N ASP A 54 -2.56 -7.42 -10.50
CA ASP A 54 -2.56 -8.86 -10.76
C ASP A 54 -1.99 -9.71 -9.60
N ASP A 55 -1.16 -9.10 -8.75
CA ASP A 55 -0.51 -9.72 -7.58
C ASP A 55 -1.54 -10.03 -6.47
N PHE A 56 -2.65 -9.31 -6.47
CA PHE A 56 -3.73 -9.44 -5.50
C PHE A 56 -4.87 -10.31 -6.02
N THR A 57 -5.51 -11.02 -5.08
CA THR A 57 -6.73 -11.78 -5.38
C THR A 57 -7.88 -10.82 -5.65
N ASP A 58 -7.90 -9.72 -4.90
CA ASP A 58 -8.95 -8.72 -4.91
C ASP A 58 -8.42 -7.41 -5.52
N LYS A 59 -8.59 -7.29 -6.84
CA LYS A 59 -8.12 -6.12 -7.61
C LYS A 59 -8.84 -4.84 -7.18
N GLU A 60 -10.13 -4.94 -6.90
CA GLU A 60 -10.96 -3.83 -6.46
C GLU A 60 -10.46 -3.27 -5.12
N GLN A 61 -10.07 -4.14 -4.18
CA GLN A 61 -9.48 -3.72 -2.91
C GLN A 61 -8.20 -2.89 -3.09
N PHE A 62 -7.32 -3.36 -3.98
CA PHE A 62 -6.08 -2.65 -4.31
C PHE A 62 -6.35 -1.29 -4.98
N GLU A 63 -7.26 -1.26 -5.95
CA GLU A 63 -7.64 -0.01 -6.63
C GLU A 63 -8.34 0.97 -5.68
N SER A 64 -9.17 0.48 -4.75
CA SER A 64 -9.83 1.32 -3.76
C SER A 64 -8.83 1.91 -2.77
N MET A 65 -7.85 1.13 -2.32
CA MET A 65 -6.74 1.64 -1.51
C MET A 65 -5.97 2.73 -2.27
N LEU A 66 -5.59 2.47 -3.52
CA LEU A 66 -4.88 3.48 -4.32
C LEU A 66 -5.69 4.76 -4.50
N LYS A 67 -7.01 4.65 -4.73
CA LYS A 67 -7.90 5.81 -4.79
C LYS A 67 -7.96 6.58 -3.49
N GLU A 68 -8.02 5.91 -2.34
CA GLU A 68 -7.96 6.56 -1.03
C GLU A 68 -6.63 7.29 -0.84
N ILE A 69 -5.51 6.63 -1.17
CA ILE A 69 -4.16 7.22 -1.09
C ILE A 69 -4.02 8.42 -2.04
N GLN A 70 -4.53 8.34 -3.28
CA GLN A 70 -4.51 9.46 -4.24
C GLN A 70 -5.45 10.59 -3.84
N ARG A 71 -6.62 10.27 -3.27
CA ARG A 71 -7.52 11.28 -2.73
C ARG A 71 -6.88 12.02 -1.57
N TYR A 72 -6.10 11.29 -0.79
CA TYR A 72 -5.31 11.83 0.30
C TYR A 72 -4.10 12.65 -0.20
N LEU A 73 -3.47 12.21 -1.30
CA LEU A 73 -2.32 12.85 -1.94
C LEU A 73 -2.69 13.41 -3.33
N PRO A 74 -3.35 14.57 -3.40
CA PRO A 74 -3.79 15.16 -4.66
C PRO A 74 -2.65 15.61 -5.60
N LEU A 75 -1.38 15.41 -5.21
CA LEU A 75 -0.19 15.94 -5.88
C LEU A 75 0.62 14.92 -6.70
N ILE A 76 0.17 13.68 -6.82
CA ILE A 76 0.79 12.74 -7.78
C ILE A 76 0.16 13.00 -9.17
N HIS A 77 0.76 13.92 -9.92
CA HIS A 77 0.39 14.25 -11.31
C HIS A 77 1.47 13.80 -12.29
#